data_AF-A0A524HP71-F1
#
_entry.id   AF-A0A524HP71-F1
#
_cell.length_a   1.000
_cell.length_b   1.000
_cell.length_c   1.000
_cell.angle_alpha   90.00
_cell.angle_beta   90.00
_cell.angle_gamma   90.00
#
_symmetry.space_group_name_H-M   'P 1'
#
loop_
_entity.id
_entity.type
_entity.pdbx_description
1 polymer ?
#
loop_
_entity_poly.entity_id
_entity_poly.type
_entity_poly.pdbx_seq_one_letter_code
_entity_poly.pdbx_strand_id
1 'polypeptide(L)'
;MSFLKKSPWRALAAPLLVVACSSGVGTMTAVIRPAEAAPVRFEPELAELRVAGDTIAGAGCHSPMVDPRDGTIITFLRSTTTVGDYDVPSGRYGVGPGELLRIECNTGRVVGISRR
;
A
#
# COMPACT_ATOMS: atom_id res chain seq x y z
N MET A 1 -20.96 38.23 58.10
CA MET A 1 -19.74 37.49 57.68
C MET A 1 -19.56 36.29 58.60
N SER A 2 -19.81 35.07 58.10
CA SER A 2 -19.40 33.80 58.73
C SER A 2 -19.62 32.63 57.75
N PHE A 3 -18.49 32.22 57.17
CA PHE A 3 -18.03 30.89 56.75
C PHE A 3 -19.01 29.80 56.27
N LEU A 4 -18.83 29.51 54.97
CA LEU A 4 -18.77 28.20 54.28
C LEU A 4 -19.45 27.00 54.97
N LYS A 5 -20.48 26.46 54.30
CA LYS A 5 -20.88 25.06 54.45
C LYS A 5 -20.63 24.30 53.13
N LYS A 6 -19.66 23.39 53.22
CA LYS A 6 -19.12 22.50 52.18
C LYS A 6 -20.24 21.64 51.56
N SER A 7 -20.29 21.57 50.23
CA SER A 7 -20.99 20.50 49.50
C SER A 7 -19.95 19.67 48.74
N PRO A 8 -19.88 18.35 48.95
CA PRO A 8 -18.88 17.49 48.34
C PRO A 8 -19.26 17.20 46.88
N TRP A 9 -18.53 17.82 45.94
CA TRP A 9 -18.46 17.34 44.57
C TRP A 9 -17.94 15.91 44.58
N ARG A 10 -18.85 14.95 44.44
CA ARG A 10 -18.51 13.56 44.12
C ARG A 10 -18.09 13.52 42.66
N ALA A 11 -16.79 13.69 42.45
CA ALA A 11 -16.12 13.40 41.19
C ALA A 11 -16.25 11.90 40.90
N LEU A 12 -17.22 11.53 40.06
CA LEU A 12 -17.24 10.23 39.40
C LEU A 12 -16.32 10.32 38.17
N ALA A 13 -15.01 10.17 38.41
CA ALA A 13 -14.04 10.00 37.34
C ALA A 13 -14.17 8.58 36.79
N ALA A 14 -15.02 8.40 35.79
CA ALA A 14 -15.05 7.18 34.98
C ALA A 14 -13.74 7.08 34.18
N PRO A 15 -13.01 5.94 34.24
CA PRO A 15 -11.84 5.76 33.39
C PRO A 15 -12.32 5.58 31.95
N LEU A 16 -12.18 6.63 31.14
CA LEU A 16 -12.29 6.53 29.68
C LEU A 16 -11.11 5.69 29.18
N LEU A 17 -11.34 4.41 28.92
CA LEU A 17 -10.42 3.54 28.20
C LEU A 17 -10.39 3.99 26.74
N VAL A 18 -9.45 4.89 26.41
CA VAL A 18 -9.20 5.30 25.03
C VAL A 18 -8.39 4.19 24.35
N VAL A 19 -9.09 3.28 23.66
CA VAL A 19 -8.44 2.30 22.77
C VAL A 19 -7.91 3.06 21.56
N ALA A 20 -6.62 3.39 21.56
CA ALA A 20 -5.94 3.99 20.43
C ALA A 20 -5.73 2.91 19.34
N CYS A 21 -6.52 2.98 18.28
CA CYS A 21 -6.29 2.18 17.08
C CYS A 21 -5.09 2.80 16.33
N SER A 22 -3.90 2.21 16.47
CA SER A 22 -2.74 2.64 15.67
C SER A 22 -2.86 2.07 14.26
N SER A 23 -3.49 2.80 13.35
CA SER A 23 -3.39 2.53 11.92
C SER A 23 -1.97 2.85 11.48
N GLY A 24 -1.11 1.84 11.38
CA GLY A 24 0.24 2.01 10.84
C GLY A 24 0.17 2.39 9.37
N VAL A 25 0.37 3.68 9.05
CA VAL A 25 0.53 4.13 7.67
C VAL A 25 1.91 3.68 7.20
N GLY A 26 1.96 2.64 6.36
CA GLY A 26 3.20 2.19 5.74
C GLY A 26 3.81 3.31 4.91
N THR A 27 4.98 3.81 5.31
CA THR A 27 5.68 4.83 4.54
C THR A 27 6.28 4.20 3.28
N MET A 28 5.97 4.78 2.13
CA MET A 28 6.62 4.42 0.88
C MET A 28 7.97 5.12 0.77
N THR A 29 9.00 4.37 0.36
CA THR A 29 10.33 4.92 0.06
C THR A 29 10.35 5.55 -1.34
N ALA A 30 11.35 6.37 -1.64
CA ALA A 30 11.52 6.95 -2.98
C ALA A 30 11.87 5.87 -4.03
N VAL A 31 11.51 6.13 -5.28
CA VAL A 31 12.01 5.35 -6.42
C VAL A 31 13.49 5.69 -6.62
N ILE A 32 14.34 4.68 -6.61
CA ILE A 32 15.81 4.82 -6.63
C ILE A 32 16.40 4.59 -8.02
N ARG A 33 15.71 3.86 -8.91
CA ARG A 33 16.11 3.64 -10.30
C ARG A 33 14.96 3.08 -11.16
N PRO A 34 15.06 3.16 -12.50
CA PRO A 34 14.13 2.46 -13.39
C PRO A 34 14.21 0.93 -13.20
N ALA A 35 13.12 0.23 -13.49
CA ALA A 35 13.13 -1.22 -13.62
C ALA A 35 13.71 -1.63 -14.98
N GLU A 36 14.31 -2.81 -15.05
CA GLU A 36 14.99 -3.32 -16.24
C GLU A 36 14.17 -4.41 -16.90
N ALA A 37 14.04 -4.40 -18.23
CA ALA A 37 13.32 -5.46 -18.97
C ALA A 37 11.89 -5.77 -18.46
N ALA A 38 11.24 -4.84 -17.75
CA ALA A 38 9.87 -4.96 -17.27
C ALA A 38 8.85 -4.81 -18.42
N PRO A 39 7.62 -5.35 -18.31
CA PRO A 39 6.60 -5.11 -19.32
C PRO A 39 6.19 -3.64 -19.29
N VAL A 40 5.48 -3.20 -20.33
CA VAL A 40 4.88 -1.85 -20.33
C VAL A 40 3.94 -1.67 -19.13
N ARG A 41 3.22 -2.75 -18.78
CA ARG A 41 2.35 -2.85 -17.61
C ARG A 41 2.19 -4.29 -17.16
N PHE A 42 1.90 -4.47 -15.89
CA PHE A 42 1.40 -5.71 -15.33
C PHE A 42 -0.13 -5.77 -15.41
N GLU A 43 -0.69 -6.97 -15.45
CA GLU A 43 -2.13 -7.20 -15.51
C GLU A 43 -2.61 -7.82 -14.19
N PRO A 44 -3.84 -7.54 -13.74
CA PRO A 44 -4.41 -8.32 -12.65
C PRO A 44 -4.55 -9.78 -13.07
N GLU A 45 -4.33 -10.73 -12.15
CA GLU A 45 -4.54 -12.15 -12.44
C GLU A 45 -6.02 -12.43 -12.79
N LEU A 46 -6.95 -11.72 -12.15
CA LEU A 46 -8.37 -11.77 -12.46
C LEU A 46 -8.70 -10.89 -13.66
N ALA A 47 -9.00 -11.51 -14.80
CA ALA A 47 -9.28 -10.82 -16.05
C ALA A 47 -10.49 -9.88 -15.97
N GLU A 48 -11.48 -10.16 -15.13
CA GLU A 48 -12.65 -9.30 -14.90
C GLU A 48 -12.31 -7.93 -14.29
N LEU A 49 -11.12 -7.78 -13.71
CA LEU A 49 -10.64 -6.50 -13.20
C LEU A 49 -10.15 -5.58 -14.32
N ARG A 50 -9.94 -6.08 -15.54
CA ARG A 50 -9.65 -5.22 -16.70
C ARG A 50 -10.93 -4.51 -17.15
N VAL A 51 -10.88 -3.18 -17.17
CA VAL A 51 -11.91 -2.32 -17.78
C VAL A 51 -11.41 -1.86 -19.14
N ALA A 52 -12.31 -1.32 -19.97
CA ALA A 52 -11.98 -0.80 -21.29
C ALA A 52 -10.68 0.05 -21.29
N GLY A 53 -9.82 -0.24 -22.27
CA GLY A 53 -8.52 0.41 -22.41
C GLY A 53 -7.47 -0.16 -21.45
N ASP A 54 -6.71 0.74 -20.82
CA ASP A 54 -5.56 0.42 -19.97
C ASP A 54 -5.89 0.51 -18.47
N THR A 55 -7.17 0.56 -18.11
CA THR A 55 -7.63 0.79 -16.74
C THR A 55 -8.01 -0.51 -16.03
N ILE A 56 -7.65 -0.60 -14.75
CA ILE A 56 -7.99 -1.69 -13.84
C ILE A 56 -9.10 -1.19 -12.90
N ALA A 57 -10.14 -2.01 -12.74
CA ALA A 57 -11.32 -1.72 -11.93
C ALA A 57 -10.99 -1.66 -10.44
N GLY A 58 -11.77 -0.92 -9.66
CA GLY A 58 -11.66 -0.90 -8.20
C GLY A 58 -10.77 0.22 -7.67
N ALA A 59 -10.74 0.33 -6.33
CA ALA A 59 -9.95 1.32 -5.63
C ALA A 59 -8.67 0.68 -5.06
N GLY A 60 -7.51 1.25 -5.40
CA GLY A 60 -6.22 0.82 -4.87
C GLY A 60 -5.51 -0.22 -5.74
N CYS A 61 -4.44 -0.78 -5.18
CA CYS A 61 -3.57 -1.74 -5.85
C CYS A 61 -4.11 -3.17 -5.70
N HIS A 62 -4.04 -3.94 -6.78
CA HIS A 62 -4.50 -5.33 -6.83
C HIS A 62 -3.39 -6.32 -6.55
N SER A 63 -3.76 -7.53 -6.14
CA SER A 63 -2.81 -8.62 -5.94
C SER A 63 -3.48 -9.97 -6.18
N PRO A 64 -2.80 -10.93 -6.81
CA PRO A 64 -1.52 -10.77 -7.50
C PRO A 64 -1.66 -10.01 -8.83
N MET A 65 -0.53 -9.51 -9.33
CA MET A 65 -0.40 -8.97 -10.69
C MET A 65 0.53 -9.87 -11.51
N VAL A 66 0.41 -9.83 -12.84
CA VAL A 66 1.01 -10.80 -13.76
C VAL A 66 1.73 -10.06 -14.90
N ASP A 67 2.93 -10.51 -15.26
CA ASP A 67 3.59 -10.10 -16.50
C ASP A 67 2.92 -10.80 -17.69
N PRO A 68 2.27 -10.07 -18.60
CA PRO A 68 1.56 -10.68 -19.72
C PRO A 68 2.47 -11.36 -20.75
N ARG A 69 3.79 -11.13 -20.70
CA ARG A 69 4.75 -11.70 -21.65
C ARG A 69 5.11 -13.14 -21.33
N ASP A 70 5.11 -13.51 -20.05
CA ASP A 70 5.60 -14.82 -19.60
C ASP A 70 4.88 -15.42 -18.39
N GLY A 71 3.85 -14.75 -17.86
CA GLY A 71 3.05 -15.23 -16.74
C GLY A 71 3.69 -15.05 -15.37
N THR A 72 4.78 -14.28 -15.24
CA THR A 72 5.42 -14.04 -13.95
C THR A 72 4.48 -13.31 -12.99
N ILE A 73 4.28 -13.88 -11.81
CA ILE A 73 3.44 -13.32 -10.76
C ILE A 73 4.25 -12.40 -9.85
N ILE A 74 3.69 -11.23 -9.51
CA ILE A 74 4.21 -10.29 -8.50
C ILE A 74 3.15 -10.08 -7.40
N THR A 75 3.60 -9.92 -6.17
CA THR A 75 2.73 -9.92 -4.98
C THR A 75 2.77 -8.58 -4.27
N PHE A 76 1.60 -8.03 -3.96
CA PHE A 76 1.49 -6.75 -3.28
C PHE A 76 2.08 -6.76 -1.86
N LEU A 77 2.79 -5.68 -1.49
CA LEU A 77 3.29 -5.49 -0.12
C LEU A 77 2.76 -4.23 0.55
N ARG A 78 2.83 -3.07 -0.12
CA ARG A 78 2.36 -1.80 0.43
C ARG A 78 1.99 -0.80 -0.67
N SER A 79 1.12 0.15 -0.37
CA SER A 79 0.73 1.20 -1.32
C SER A 79 0.56 2.56 -0.65
N THR A 80 0.53 3.57 -1.51
CA THR A 80 -0.21 4.82 -1.29
C THR A 80 -1.47 4.80 -2.16
N THR A 81 -2.16 5.92 -2.29
CA THR A 81 -3.41 6.00 -3.08
C THR A 81 -3.23 5.63 -4.55
N THR A 82 -2.07 5.91 -5.15
CA THR A 82 -1.87 5.81 -6.61
C THR A 82 -0.84 4.78 -7.05
N VAL A 83 0.06 4.35 -6.15
CA VAL A 83 1.15 3.43 -6.47
C VAL A 83 1.31 2.36 -5.40
N GLY A 84 1.80 1.18 -5.80
CA GLY A 84 2.09 0.06 -4.90
C GLY A 84 3.47 -0.53 -5.15
N ASP A 85 4.10 -0.98 -4.07
CA ASP A 85 5.34 -1.75 -4.08
C ASP A 85 5.01 -3.25 -4.00
N TYR A 86 5.63 -4.02 -4.88
CA TYR A 86 5.40 -5.44 -5.07
C TYR A 86 6.69 -6.23 -4.89
N ASP A 87 6.56 -7.39 -4.28
CA ASP A 87 7.58 -8.43 -4.29
C ASP A 87 7.59 -9.11 -5.66
N VAL A 88 8.78 -9.48 -6.13
CA VAL A 88 8.99 -10.10 -7.43
C VAL A 88 9.91 -11.30 -7.30
N PRO A 89 9.78 -12.33 -8.15
CA PRO A 89 10.72 -13.44 -8.16
C PRO A 89 12.16 -12.96 -8.36
N SER A 90 13.11 -13.61 -7.70
CA SER A 90 14.52 -13.21 -7.75
C SER A 90 15.08 -13.21 -9.18
N GLY A 91 15.91 -12.21 -9.48
CA GLY A 91 16.50 -12.03 -10.80
C GLY A 91 15.56 -11.44 -11.86
N ARG A 92 14.35 -11.02 -11.47
CA ARG A 92 13.40 -10.36 -12.38
C ARG A 92 13.47 -8.84 -12.28
N TYR A 93 13.26 -8.21 -13.43
CA TYR A 93 13.06 -6.76 -13.59
C TYR A 93 14.18 -5.85 -13.06
N GLY A 94 15.38 -6.42 -12.87
CA GLY A 94 16.49 -5.76 -12.21
C GLY A 94 16.31 -5.57 -10.71
N VAL A 95 15.29 -6.13 -10.04
CA VAL A 95 15.05 -5.95 -8.60
C VAL A 95 16.08 -6.76 -7.78
N GLY A 96 16.78 -6.08 -6.87
CA GLY A 96 17.79 -6.67 -6.00
C GLY A 96 17.28 -7.03 -4.60
N PRO A 97 18.16 -7.58 -3.74
CA PRO A 97 17.83 -7.85 -2.34
C PRO A 97 17.42 -6.58 -1.59
N GLY A 98 16.30 -6.62 -0.87
CA GLY A 98 15.79 -5.47 -0.11
C GLY A 98 15.20 -4.37 -0.98
N GLU A 99 14.87 -4.67 -2.22
CA GLU A 99 14.22 -3.76 -3.16
C GLU A 99 12.88 -4.33 -3.62
N LEU A 100 12.00 -3.45 -4.08
CA LEU A 100 10.65 -3.76 -4.52
C LEU A 100 10.38 -3.13 -5.88
N LEU A 101 9.47 -3.74 -6.65
CA LEU A 101 8.97 -3.15 -7.89
C LEU A 101 7.78 -2.23 -7.60
N ARG A 102 7.86 -0.98 -8.02
CA ARG A 102 6.75 -0.03 -7.92
C ARG A 102 5.97 0.05 -9.23
N ILE A 103 4.66 -0.09 -9.14
CA ILE A 103 3.72 0.10 -10.26
C ILE A 103 2.61 1.09 -9.88
N GLU A 104 2.00 1.71 -10.88
CA GLU A 104 0.80 2.53 -10.74
C GLU A 104 -0.43 1.62 -10.65
N CYS A 105 -1.27 1.83 -9.64
CA CYS A 105 -2.32 0.87 -9.26
C CYS A 105 -3.44 0.74 -10.32
N ASN A 106 -3.80 1.83 -11.00
CA ASN A 106 -4.94 1.84 -11.93
C ASN A 106 -4.60 1.30 -13.31
N THR A 107 -3.32 1.28 -13.69
CA THR A 107 -2.89 0.93 -15.05
C THR A 107 -1.92 -0.24 -15.07
N GLY A 108 -1.36 -0.61 -13.91
CA GLY A 108 -0.28 -1.59 -13.79
C GLY A 108 1.04 -1.12 -14.39
N ARG A 109 1.16 0.15 -14.79
CA ARG A 109 2.37 0.70 -15.42
C ARG A 109 3.53 0.71 -14.45
N VAL A 110 4.70 0.34 -14.95
CA VAL A 110 5.92 0.33 -14.15
C VAL A 110 6.38 1.76 -13.86
N VAL A 111 6.62 2.04 -12.59
CA VAL A 111 7.16 3.32 -12.11
C VAL A 111 8.67 3.22 -11.88
N GLY A 112 9.14 2.12 -11.29
CA GLY A 112 10.56 1.87 -11.05
C GLY A 112 10.81 0.95 -9.86
N ILE A 113 12.01 1.02 -9.30
CA ILE A 113 12.45 0.21 -8.16
C ILE A 113 12.57 1.10 -6.93
N SER A 114 12.11 0.62 -5.77
CA SER A 114 12.21 1.29 -4.48
C SER A 114 12.87 0.39 -3.42
N ARG A 115 13.27 0.97 -2.29
CA ARG A 115 13.74 0.18 -1.12
C ARG A 115 12.55 -0.48 -0.44
N ARG A 116 12.74 -1.69 0.10
CA ARG A 116 11.77 -2.32 1.00
C ARG A 116 11.56 -1.47 2.25
#